data_AF-A0AAN9VHD2-F1
#
_entry.id   AF-A0AAN9VHD2-F1
#
_cell.length_a   1.000
_cell.length_b   1.000
_cell.length_c   1.000
_cell.angle_alpha   90.00
_cell.angle_beta   90.00
_cell.angle_gamma   90.00
#
_symmetry.space_group_name_H-M   'P 1'
#
loop_
_entity.id
_entity.type
_entity.pdbx_description
1 polymer ?
#
loop_
_entity_poly.entity_id
_entity_poly.type
_entity_poly.pdbx_seq_one_letter_code
_entity_poly.pdbx_strand_id
1 'polypeptide(L)'
;MVYKYYDSPEGEDCFKKLWFTTKIAAAAGLTWSTLDVILHSHPQGYVQTVARYGHFTLPFIGIAAAFTTTVCVATSVRKKDDHLNYALGGAAAGSIFGIWRKSTFNGCRMGIVFIIAALVKKSSVEDGWNFFPSNIVRQKGSLRGVRHDYSLTEERPRNWTVE
;
A
#
# COMPACT_ATOMS: atom_id res chain seq x y z
N MET A 1 -5.79 6.90 -21.28
CA MET A 1 -5.61 7.12 -19.83
C MET A 1 -5.41 5.76 -19.16
N VAL A 2 -4.39 5.60 -18.33
CA VAL A 2 -4.17 4.38 -17.54
C VAL A 2 -5.19 4.38 -16.39
N TYR A 3 -6.05 3.37 -16.31
CA TYR A 3 -7.07 3.23 -15.26
C TYR A 3 -6.43 3.21 -13.87
N LYS A 4 -6.98 3.94 -12.90
CA LYS A 4 -6.62 3.85 -11.49
C LYS A 4 -7.74 3.17 -10.71
N TYR A 5 -7.37 2.49 -9.64
CA TYR A 5 -8.31 1.73 -8.81
C TYR A 5 -9.52 2.57 -8.30
N TYR A 6 -9.27 3.83 -7.93
CA TYR A 6 -10.27 4.73 -7.35
C TYR A 6 -10.98 5.63 -8.37
N ASP A 7 -10.81 5.41 -9.68
CA ASP A 7 -11.49 6.22 -10.71
C ASP A 7 -12.99 5.90 -10.81
N SER A 8 -13.41 4.71 -10.37
CA SER A 8 -14.81 4.25 -10.32
C SER A 8 -15.25 4.00 -8.88
N PRO A 9 -16.52 4.28 -8.50
CA PRO A 9 -17.00 4.06 -7.15
C PRO A 9 -16.90 2.58 -6.72
N GLU A 10 -16.86 2.33 -5.42
CA GLU A 10 -16.83 0.96 -4.89
C GLU A 10 -18.14 0.23 -5.19
N GLY A 11 -18.05 -1.03 -5.65
CA GLY A 11 -19.21 -1.82 -6.09
C GLY A 11 -19.54 -1.74 -7.59
N GLU A 12 -18.91 -0.82 -8.33
CA GLU A 12 -18.99 -0.77 -9.79
C GLU A 12 -17.72 -1.32 -10.45
N ASP A 13 -17.85 -1.80 -11.69
CA ASP A 13 -16.72 -2.20 -12.54
C ASP A 13 -15.74 -3.18 -11.87
N CYS A 14 -16.26 -4.11 -11.08
CA CYS A 14 -15.46 -5.01 -10.25
C CYS A 14 -14.41 -5.82 -11.02
N PHE A 15 -14.72 -6.22 -12.25
CA PHE A 15 -13.78 -6.92 -13.11
C PHE A 15 -12.57 -6.03 -13.48
N LYS A 16 -12.80 -4.74 -13.76
CA LYS A 16 -11.70 -3.80 -14.07
C LYS A 16 -10.83 -3.57 -12.84
N LYS A 17 -11.43 -3.40 -11.66
CA LYS A 17 -10.71 -3.28 -10.37
C LYS A 17 -9.87 -4.51 -10.07
N LEU A 18 -10.44 -5.70 -10.21
CA LEU A 18 -9.75 -6.97 -10.04
C LEU A 18 -8.58 -7.09 -11.02
N TRP A 19 -8.80 -6.79 -12.29
CA TRP A 19 -7.74 -6.86 -13.29
C TRP A 19 -6.59 -5.88 -13.01
N PHE A 20 -6.92 -4.68 -12.54
CA PHE A 20 -5.92 -3.69 -12.15
C PHE A 20 -5.11 -4.13 -10.92
N THR A 21 -5.76 -4.59 -9.85
CA THR A 21 -5.06 -5.01 -8.64
C THR A 21 -4.26 -6.28 -8.84
N THR A 22 -4.77 -7.25 -9.59
CA THR A 22 -4.04 -8.48 -9.92
C THR A 22 -2.80 -8.19 -10.76
N LYS A 23 -2.84 -7.22 -11.69
CA LYS A 23 -1.65 -6.76 -12.42
C LYS A 23 -0.60 -6.18 -11.50
N ILE A 24 -0.99 -5.32 -10.55
CA ILE A 24 -0.06 -4.74 -9.57
C ILE A 24 0.52 -5.84 -8.68
N ALA A 25 -0.33 -6.78 -8.22
CA ALA A 25 0.09 -7.88 -7.38
C ALA A 25 1.02 -8.86 -8.12
N ALA A 26 0.78 -9.10 -9.41
CA ALA A 26 1.67 -9.89 -10.26
C ALA A 26 3.04 -9.21 -10.38
N ALA A 27 3.07 -7.90 -10.65
CA ALA A 27 4.32 -7.15 -10.70
C ALA A 27 5.07 -7.20 -9.35
N ALA A 28 4.37 -6.98 -8.23
CA ALA A 28 4.94 -7.07 -6.89
C ALA A 28 5.42 -8.49 -6.52
N GLY A 29 4.69 -9.51 -6.95
CA GLY A 29 5.07 -10.91 -6.76
C GLY A 29 6.31 -11.27 -7.56
N LEU A 30 6.43 -10.77 -8.79
CA LEU A 30 7.60 -10.99 -9.63
C LEU A 30 8.84 -10.31 -9.03
N THR A 31 8.71 -9.06 -8.55
CA THR A 31 9.82 -8.36 -7.89
C THR A 31 10.21 -9.02 -6.57
N TRP A 32 9.25 -9.54 -5.80
CA TRP A 32 9.58 -10.31 -4.60
C TRP A 32 10.29 -11.63 -4.95
N SER A 33 9.84 -12.30 -6.00
CA SER A 33 10.44 -13.56 -6.47
C SER A 33 11.85 -13.36 -7.01
N THR A 34 12.13 -12.28 -7.74
CA THR A 34 13.49 -11.97 -8.20
C THR A 34 14.42 -11.77 -7.00
N LEU A 35 13.98 -11.03 -5.99
CA LEU A 35 14.75 -10.82 -4.76
C LEU A 35 15.01 -12.12 -4.01
N ASP A 36 14.00 -12.99 -3.85
CA ASP A 36 14.17 -14.29 -3.18
C ASP A 36 15.16 -15.18 -3.94
N VAL A 37 15.05 -15.27 -5.26
CA VAL A 37 15.93 -16.11 -6.09
C VAL A 37 17.38 -15.62 -6.06
N ILE A 38 17.60 -14.31 -6.10
CA ILE A 38 18.95 -13.71 -6.10
C ILE A 38 19.59 -13.72 -4.72
N LEU A 39 18.83 -13.46 -3.65
CA LEU A 39 19.39 -13.23 -2.32
C LEU A 39 19.37 -14.48 -1.44
N HIS A 40 18.34 -15.32 -1.56
CA HIS A 40 18.05 -16.33 -0.55
C HIS A 40 18.04 -17.76 -1.08
N SER A 41 17.18 -18.07 -2.05
CA SER A 41 16.89 -19.46 -2.42
C SER A 41 17.90 -20.07 -3.38
N HIS A 42 18.59 -19.26 -4.20
CA HIS A 42 19.59 -19.70 -5.18
C HIS A 42 19.26 -21.04 -5.88
N PRO A 43 18.05 -21.20 -6.46
CA PRO A 43 17.60 -22.47 -7.02
C PRO A 43 18.48 -22.87 -8.23
N GLN A 44 18.79 -24.15 -8.34
CA GLN A 44 19.60 -24.65 -9.44
C GLN A 44 18.73 -25.08 -10.62
N GLY A 45 18.94 -24.44 -11.77
CA GLY A 45 18.26 -24.75 -13.02
C GLY A 45 16.97 -23.96 -13.27
N TYR A 46 16.56 -23.95 -14.54
CA TYR A 46 15.45 -23.11 -15.02
C TYR A 46 14.09 -23.51 -14.44
N VAL A 47 13.80 -24.80 -14.34
CA VAL A 47 12.50 -25.30 -13.86
C VAL A 47 12.28 -24.96 -12.40
N GLN A 48 13.31 -25.15 -11.56
CA GLN A 48 13.23 -24.83 -10.13
C GLN A 48 13.08 -23.32 -9.90
N THR A 49 13.77 -22.52 -10.71
CA THR A 49 13.62 -21.06 -10.69
C THR A 49 12.19 -20.67 -11.00
N VAL A 50 11.61 -21.14 -12.12
CA VAL A 50 10.22 -20.82 -12.49
C VAL A 50 9.23 -21.29 -11.43
N ALA A 51 9.43 -22.49 -10.84
CA ALA A 51 8.59 -22.98 -9.76
C ALA A 51 8.63 -22.07 -8.53
N ARG A 52 9.81 -21.50 -8.20
CA ARG A 52 9.99 -20.56 -7.10
C ARG A 52 9.26 -19.24 -7.36
N TYR A 53 9.32 -18.73 -8.59
CA TYR A 53 8.53 -17.56 -8.99
C TYR A 53 7.03 -17.82 -8.84
N GLY A 54 6.54 -18.97 -9.30
CA GLY A 54 5.15 -19.39 -9.13
C GLY A 54 4.74 -19.46 -7.66
N HIS A 55 5.62 -19.93 -6.79
CA HIS A 55 5.36 -20.09 -5.36
C HIS A 55 5.07 -18.76 -4.63
N PHE A 56 5.60 -17.63 -5.08
CA PHE A 56 5.33 -16.32 -4.48
C PHE A 56 4.32 -15.49 -5.26
N THR A 57 4.44 -15.48 -6.59
CA THR A 57 3.56 -14.67 -7.46
C THR A 57 2.10 -15.09 -7.37
N LEU A 58 1.81 -16.40 -7.45
CA LEU A 58 0.44 -16.90 -7.48
C LEU A 58 -0.33 -16.58 -6.19
N PRO A 59 0.22 -16.80 -4.98
CA PRO A 59 -0.42 -16.35 -3.76
C PRO A 59 -0.65 -14.85 -3.70
N PHE A 60 0.29 -14.02 -4.17
CA PHE A 60 0.13 -12.56 -4.13
C PHE A 60 -1.03 -12.11 -5.02
N ILE A 61 -1.14 -12.69 -6.22
CA ILE A 61 -2.27 -12.48 -7.12
C ILE A 61 -3.57 -12.95 -6.45
N GLY A 62 -3.57 -14.13 -5.83
CA GLY A 62 -4.73 -14.68 -5.13
C GLY A 62 -5.22 -13.79 -3.99
N ILE A 63 -4.30 -13.30 -3.16
CA ILE A 63 -4.59 -12.37 -2.05
C ILE A 63 -5.23 -11.08 -2.58
N ALA A 64 -4.65 -10.48 -3.61
CA ALA A 64 -5.18 -9.25 -4.20
C ALA A 64 -6.55 -9.47 -4.87
N ALA A 65 -6.71 -10.58 -5.60
CA ALA A 65 -7.97 -10.95 -6.21
C ALA A 65 -9.06 -11.12 -5.14
N ALA A 66 -8.81 -11.91 -4.11
CA ALA A 66 -9.78 -12.14 -3.03
C ALA A 66 -10.14 -10.89 -2.26
N PHE A 67 -9.16 -10.00 -2.01
CA PHE A 67 -9.44 -8.70 -1.43
C PHE A 67 -10.45 -7.93 -2.29
N THR A 68 -10.14 -7.74 -3.58
CA THR A 68 -11.00 -6.94 -4.47
C THR A 68 -12.36 -7.55 -4.76
N THR A 69 -12.44 -8.87 -4.94
CA THR A 69 -13.73 -9.54 -5.15
C THR A 69 -14.59 -9.44 -3.90
N THR A 70 -14.01 -9.65 -2.72
CA THR A 70 -14.76 -9.58 -1.46
C THR A 70 -15.25 -8.16 -1.21
N VAL A 71 -14.43 -7.14 -1.43
CA VAL A 71 -14.87 -5.73 -1.32
C VAL A 71 -16.00 -5.44 -2.30
N CYS A 72 -15.83 -5.81 -3.59
CA CYS A 72 -16.89 -5.63 -4.58
C CYS A 72 -18.20 -6.32 -4.19
N VAL A 73 -18.14 -7.60 -3.81
CA VAL A 73 -19.33 -8.38 -3.45
C VAL A 73 -19.97 -7.81 -2.18
N ALA A 74 -19.18 -7.49 -1.16
CA ALA A 74 -19.68 -6.90 0.08
C ALA A 74 -20.38 -5.56 -0.19
N THR A 75 -19.79 -4.68 -1.01
CA THR A 75 -20.40 -3.41 -1.39
C THR A 75 -21.66 -3.62 -2.23
N SER A 76 -21.66 -4.59 -3.15
CA SER A 76 -22.82 -4.89 -4.01
C SER A 76 -24.01 -5.42 -3.21
N VAL A 77 -23.75 -6.29 -2.23
CA VAL A 77 -24.77 -6.87 -1.35
C VAL A 77 -25.30 -5.84 -0.35
N ARG A 78 -24.41 -5.05 0.25
CA ARG A 78 -24.79 -4.08 1.30
C ARG A 78 -25.25 -2.74 0.73
N LYS A 79 -24.94 -2.43 -0.53
CA LYS A 79 -25.19 -1.15 -1.22
C LYS A 79 -24.71 0.06 -0.40
N LYS A 80 -23.65 -0.14 0.38
CA LYS A 80 -23.02 0.85 1.26
C LYS A 80 -21.51 0.72 1.11
N ASP A 81 -20.84 1.86 0.97
CA ASP A 81 -19.39 1.92 0.94
C ASP A 81 -18.87 2.25 2.34
N ASP A 82 -18.66 1.21 3.14
CA ASP A 82 -18.20 1.32 4.52
C ASP A 82 -16.82 0.67 4.71
N HIS A 83 -16.12 1.08 5.76
CA HIS A 83 -14.85 0.49 6.22
C HIS A 83 -14.94 -1.02 6.46
N LEU A 84 -16.13 -1.50 6.84
CA LEU A 84 -16.40 -2.92 7.05
C LEU A 84 -16.20 -3.77 5.78
N ASN A 85 -16.47 -3.23 4.59
CA ASN A 85 -16.26 -3.98 3.34
C ASN A 85 -14.76 -4.22 3.09
N TYR A 86 -13.94 -3.21 3.41
CA TYR A 86 -12.48 -3.30 3.36
C TYR A 86 -11.94 -4.26 4.42
N ALA A 87 -12.51 -4.26 5.62
CA ALA A 87 -12.16 -5.24 6.66
C ALA A 87 -12.47 -6.68 6.21
N LEU A 88 -13.64 -6.93 5.61
CA LEU A 88 -13.98 -8.25 5.05
C LEU A 88 -13.01 -8.66 3.93
N GLY A 89 -12.64 -7.72 3.05
CA GLY A 89 -11.61 -7.93 2.05
C GLY A 89 -10.26 -8.31 2.67
N GLY A 90 -9.84 -7.62 3.74
CA GLY A 90 -8.61 -7.92 4.47
C GLY A 90 -8.64 -9.30 5.14
N ALA A 91 -9.78 -9.70 5.69
CA ALA A 91 -9.97 -11.04 6.26
C ALA A 91 -9.86 -12.14 5.19
N ALA A 92 -10.48 -11.93 4.02
CA ALA A 92 -10.39 -12.86 2.88
C ALA A 92 -8.97 -12.94 2.29
N ALA A 93 -8.25 -11.82 2.22
CA ALA A 93 -6.84 -11.78 1.87
C ALA A 93 -5.98 -12.61 2.86
N GLY A 94 -6.26 -12.47 4.16
CA GLY A 94 -5.56 -13.21 5.21
C GLY A 94 -5.78 -14.71 5.18
N SER A 95 -6.99 -15.17 4.83
CA SER A 95 -7.28 -16.60 4.71
C SER A 95 -6.47 -17.25 3.58
N ILE A 96 -6.34 -16.59 2.43
CA ILE A 96 -5.48 -17.06 1.33
C ILE A 96 -4.01 -17.12 1.74
N PHE A 97 -3.54 -16.11 2.48
CA PHE A 97 -2.18 -16.14 3.03
C PHE A 97 -1.98 -17.34 3.97
N GLY A 98 -2.97 -17.64 4.81
CA GLY A 98 -2.97 -18.82 5.68
C GLY A 98 -2.88 -20.14 4.91
N ILE A 99 -3.63 -20.26 3.82
CA ILE A 99 -3.58 -21.42 2.91
C ILE A 99 -2.20 -21.55 2.28
N TRP A 100 -1.63 -20.44 1.78
CA TRP A 100 -0.30 -20.43 1.18
C TRP A 100 0.78 -20.89 2.16
N ARG A 101 0.74 -20.41 3.41
CA ARG A 101 1.69 -20.81 4.48
C ARG A 101 1.31 -22.12 5.17
N LYS A 102 0.23 -22.80 4.74
CA LYS A 102 -0.31 -24.04 5.31
C LYS A 102 -0.46 -23.99 6.83
N SER A 103 -0.85 -22.83 7.36
CA SER A 103 -0.94 -22.60 8.81
C SER A 103 -2.05 -21.62 9.15
N THR A 104 -3.05 -22.11 9.89
CA THR A 104 -4.18 -21.32 10.37
C THR A 104 -3.72 -20.15 11.24
N PHE A 105 -2.72 -20.38 12.10
CA PHE A 105 -2.25 -19.36 13.03
C PHE A 105 -1.53 -18.20 12.31
N ASN A 106 -0.72 -18.50 11.29
CA ASN A 106 -0.12 -17.48 10.44
C ASN A 106 -1.19 -16.73 9.63
N GLY A 107 -2.22 -17.44 9.17
CA GLY A 107 -3.40 -16.85 8.52
C GLY A 107 -4.13 -15.85 9.41
N CYS A 108 -4.43 -16.21 10.67
CA CYS A 108 -5.10 -15.31 11.61
C CYS A 108 -4.26 -14.05 11.90
N ARG A 109 -2.96 -14.21 12.15
CA ARG A 109 -2.04 -13.09 12.39
C ARG A 109 -2.00 -12.13 11.20
N MET A 110 -1.79 -12.66 10.00
CA MET A 110 -1.76 -11.83 8.80
C MET A 110 -3.13 -11.27 8.42
N GLY A 111 -4.21 -11.98 8.71
CA GLY A 111 -5.57 -11.48 8.55
C GLY A 111 -5.82 -10.23 9.37
N ILE A 112 -5.42 -10.21 10.65
CA ILE A 112 -5.53 -9.01 11.49
C ILE A 112 -4.70 -7.86 10.90
N VAL A 113 -3.47 -8.13 10.47
CA VAL A 113 -2.61 -7.11 9.84
C VAL A 113 -3.26 -6.55 8.57
N PHE A 114 -3.82 -7.41 7.71
CA PHE A 114 -4.48 -6.98 6.48
C PHE A 114 -5.80 -6.26 6.73
N ILE A 115 -6.56 -6.63 7.76
CA ILE A 115 -7.76 -5.88 8.18
C ILE A 115 -7.36 -4.46 8.58
N ILE A 116 -6.36 -4.31 9.44
CA ILE A 116 -5.88 -2.99 9.89
C ILE A 116 -5.38 -2.18 8.69
N ALA A 117 -4.56 -2.79 7.83
CA ALA A 117 -4.05 -2.12 6.63
C ALA A 117 -5.18 -1.68 5.69
N ALA A 118 -6.21 -2.50 5.52
CA ALA A 118 -7.36 -2.19 4.67
C ALA A 118 -8.21 -1.05 5.25
N LEU A 119 -8.45 -1.04 6.56
CA LEU A 119 -9.14 0.04 7.27
C LEU A 119 -8.37 1.36 7.12
N VAL A 120 -7.06 1.35 7.44
CA VAL A 120 -6.20 2.52 7.29
C VAL A 120 -6.19 3.00 5.84
N LYS A 121 -6.16 2.09 4.87
CA LYS A 121 -6.18 2.47 3.46
C LYS A 121 -7.50 3.14 3.07
N LYS A 122 -8.64 2.67 3.59
CA LYS A 122 -9.94 3.29 3.36
C LYS A 122 -10.01 4.69 3.98
N SER A 123 -9.62 4.83 5.25
CA SER A 123 -9.56 6.14 5.93
C SER A 123 -8.64 7.12 5.21
N SER A 124 -7.45 6.67 4.77
CA SER A 124 -6.51 7.50 4.00
C SER A 124 -7.10 8.04 2.70
N VAL A 125 -8.01 7.31 2.05
CA VAL A 125 -8.65 7.74 0.81
C VAL A 125 -9.76 8.74 1.11
N GLU A 126 -10.57 8.51 2.15
CA GLU A 126 -11.65 9.41 2.56
C GLU A 126 -11.12 10.75 3.07
N ASP A 127 -10.06 10.72 3.89
CA ASP A 127 -9.43 11.91 4.44
C ASP A 127 -8.47 12.61 3.45
N GLY A 128 -8.21 11.99 2.29
CA GLY A 128 -7.33 12.56 1.26
C GLY A 128 -5.86 12.69 1.69
N TRP A 129 -5.32 11.71 2.43
CA TRP A 129 -3.94 11.76 2.91
C TRP A 129 -2.94 11.81 1.75
N ASN A 130 -2.07 12.82 1.74
CA ASN A 130 -1.00 12.98 0.77
C ASN A 130 0.32 12.46 1.34
N PHE A 131 0.68 11.20 1.04
CA PHE A 131 1.92 10.59 1.53
C PHE A 131 3.19 11.24 0.97
N PHE A 132 3.12 11.71 -0.28
CA PHE A 132 4.22 12.40 -0.94
C PHE A 132 3.75 13.80 -1.36
N PRO A 133 3.84 14.79 -0.45
CA PRO A 133 3.44 16.15 -0.78
C PRO A 133 4.28 16.66 -1.94
N SER A 134 3.63 17.18 -2.98
CA SER A 134 4.32 17.78 -4.14
C SER A 134 4.90 19.15 -3.81
N ASN A 135 4.35 19.83 -2.81
CA ASN A 135 4.78 21.13 -2.29
C ASN A 135 5.87 20.99 -1.22
N ILE A 136 6.95 20.28 -1.53
CA ILE A 136 8.14 20.28 -0.66
C ILE A 136 8.75 21.67 -0.74
N VAL A 137 8.49 22.52 0.26
CA VAL A 137 9.22 23.77 0.44
C VAL A 137 10.66 23.40 0.76
N ARG A 138 11.51 23.41 -0.27
CA ARG A 138 12.94 23.13 -0.12
C ARG A 138 13.58 24.32 0.58
N GLN A 139 13.65 24.26 1.91
CA GLN A 139 14.40 25.23 2.69
C GLN A 139 15.89 25.13 2.31
N LYS A 140 16.44 26.18 1.71
CA LYS A 140 17.89 26.31 1.50
C LYS A 140 18.49 26.96 2.75
N GLY A 141 19.42 26.27 3.40
CA GLY A 141 20.12 26.77 4.59
C GLY A 141 20.12 25.78 5.76
N SER A 142 20.35 26.29 6.97
CA SER A 142 20.28 25.50 8.21
C SER A 142 18.87 24.97 8.47
N LEU A 143 18.74 23.77 9.06
CA LEU A 143 17.46 23.17 9.50
C LEU A 143 16.64 24.12 10.41
N ARG A 144 17.29 25.04 11.10
CA ARG A 144 16.66 26.07 11.96
C ARG A 144 16.65 27.46 11.36
N GLY A 145 17.13 27.65 10.12
CA GLY A 145 17.23 28.94 9.46
C GLY A 145 15.92 29.73 9.48
N VAL A 146 14.80 29.10 9.15
CA VAL A 146 13.46 29.73 9.17
C VAL A 146 13.03 30.21 10.57
N ARG A 147 13.46 29.55 11.65
CA ARG A 147 13.15 29.98 13.02
C ARG A 147 14.05 31.13 13.50
N HIS A 148 15.14 31.39 12.81
CA HIS A 148 16.12 32.42 13.16
C HIS A 148 16.29 33.45 12.04
N ASP A 149 15.36 33.48 11.09
CA ASP A 149 15.33 34.47 10.04
C ASP A 149 14.60 35.71 10.55
N TYR A 150 15.40 36.70 10.97
CA TYR A 150 14.92 37.99 11.46
C TYR A 150 14.93 39.05 10.34
N SER A 151 15.13 38.65 9.07
CA SER A 151 15.19 39.59 7.93
C SER A 151 13.87 40.33 7.67
N LEU A 152 12.74 39.76 8.11
CA LEU A 152 11.41 40.37 8.01
C LEU A 152 10.97 41.10 9.29
N THR A 153 11.76 41.06 10.36
CA THR A 153 11.48 41.76 11.62
C THR A 153 12.26 43.06 11.69
N GLU A 154 11.72 44.04 12.42
CA GLU A 154 12.40 45.32 12.67
C GLU A 154 13.79 45.08 13.30
N GLU A 155 14.81 45.81 12.82
CA GLU A 155 16.17 45.68 13.35
C GLU A 155 16.17 46.04 14.84
N ARG A 156 16.65 45.11 15.67
CA ARG A 156 16.82 45.38 17.10
C ARG A 156 17.82 46.52 17.29
N PRO A 157 17.60 47.41 18.28
CA PRO A 157 18.53 48.50 18.56
C PRO A 157 19.93 47.93 18.79
N ARG A 158 20.83 48.35 17.90
CA ARG A 158 22.23 47.97 17.85
C ARG A 158 22.96 48.68 18.99
N ASN A 159 22.90 48.11 20.20
CA ASN A 159 23.47 48.69 21.42
C ASN A 159 25.02 48.60 21.50
N TRP A 160 25.71 48.49 20.37
CA TRP A 160 27.18 48.50 20.35
C TRP A 160 27.68 49.93 20.35
N THR A 161 28.47 50.26 21.37
CA THR A 161 29.24 51.51 21.46
C THR A 161 30.27 51.51 20.33
N VAL A 162 30.15 52.47 19.42
CA VAL A 162 31.28 52.89 18.58
C VAL A 162 32.19 53.72 19.48
N GLU A 163 33.38 53.22 19.76
CA GLU A 163 34.49 54.06 20.25
C GLU A 163 34.99 54.99 19.13
#